data_AF-A0A9J7KV93-F1
#
_entry.id   AF-A0A9J7KV93-F1
#
_cell.length_a   1.000
_cell.length_b   1.000
_cell.length_c   1.000
_cell.angle_alpha   90.00
_cell.angle_beta   90.00
_cell.angle_gamma   90.00
#
_symmetry.space_group_name_H-M   'P 1'
#
loop_
_entity.id
_entity.type
_entity.pdbx_description
1 polymer ?
#
loop_
_entity_poly.entity_id
_entity_poly.type
_entity_poly.pdbx_seq_one_letter_code
_entity_poly.pdbx_strand_id
1 'polypeptide(L)'
;MRAMGELQCLVSFGLVFLSLSLTAVTWEVTWEGHSSDKRPVVVIDDLLSRDSIKGIRGYMLLLDWKFSISDDFYTFDSNSFLNNSDHGNYTNAPWQSTLPTAAFQKSKSWQAMNTFLTEKRGKEFRPTDIKGYILNRGDFPLYQNQCVHEDDYRVIVFLNEVWRKDWYGHLTIHDELGRMHAAHPRYGRVVFVPCDLSFVMKPPAMQSASALYALVIMATTRQTTEEVGGDLPDSKPWWMDLSEAEIKEMKERYHYFPQPDSGNREMDVEKHVTRRFSLPDGRTITVLDNIFTPDEILMLTDYLAANCTYTDSSPSEYSDNVRWITGFDIDVFVKSYFWRASREIVSHVSGTSGFYPYDVALNLIRMADHTMIHEDCEKGQDEFTLLIYLNKDWEVNKFGETAFFYDNFEPFVAVKPVYGRVAVFPCSIPHSARPPSARINGARYTFAVKVSPSLPESGPQRELNDDSEALREQLEEVEEFLSAEEKDEVLKALKDVDNGNGDAQALSILLLKLEWKNKERYLSYI
;
A
#
# COMPACT_ATOMS: atom_id res chain seq x y z
N MET A 1 -29.53 -47.34 -68.73
CA MET A 1 -30.45 -46.41 -68.04
C MET A 1 -31.03 -47.13 -66.84
N ARG A 2 -30.94 -46.49 -65.65
CA ARG A 2 -31.45 -46.91 -64.33
C ARG A 2 -30.88 -48.21 -63.76
N ALA A 3 -30.02 -48.05 -62.76
CA ALA A 3 -29.81 -49.05 -61.71
C ALA A 3 -29.87 -48.31 -60.36
N MET A 4 -30.95 -48.54 -59.61
CA MET A 4 -30.98 -48.42 -58.16
C MET A 4 -30.55 -49.78 -57.60
N GLY A 5 -29.67 -49.80 -56.62
CA GLY A 5 -29.21 -51.00 -55.94
C GLY A 5 -28.69 -50.63 -54.55
N GLU A 6 -29.29 -51.25 -53.55
CA GLU A 6 -29.20 -51.00 -52.11
C GLU A 6 -27.78 -51.20 -51.57
N LEU A 7 -27.39 -50.37 -50.59
CA LEU A 7 -26.18 -50.53 -49.79
C LEU A 7 -26.56 -51.24 -48.47
N GLN A 8 -26.08 -52.47 -48.28
CA GLN A 8 -26.13 -53.16 -46.99
C GLN A 8 -24.75 -53.13 -46.32
N CYS A 9 -24.78 -52.78 -45.03
CA CYS A 9 -23.67 -52.67 -44.10
C CYS A 9 -22.82 -53.95 -43.98
N LEU A 10 -21.51 -53.77 -43.89
CA LEU A 10 -20.59 -54.69 -43.22
C LEU A 10 -19.68 -53.86 -42.31
N VAL A 11 -19.95 -53.95 -41.01
CA VAL A 11 -19.17 -53.35 -39.92
C VAL A 11 -17.92 -54.20 -39.71
N SER A 12 -16.75 -53.59 -39.86
CA SER A 12 -15.46 -54.18 -39.44
C SER A 12 -14.88 -53.31 -38.32
N PHE A 13 -14.82 -53.87 -37.11
CA PHE A 13 -14.18 -53.27 -35.94
C PHE A 13 -12.66 -53.26 -36.12
N GLY A 14 -12.07 -52.09 -36.34
CA GLY A 14 -10.63 -51.86 -36.24
C GLY A 14 -10.32 -51.04 -35.00
N LEU A 15 -9.59 -51.61 -34.04
CA LEU A 15 -9.00 -50.89 -32.91
C LEU A 15 -8.04 -49.82 -33.45
N VAL A 16 -8.37 -48.54 -33.21
CA VAL A 16 -7.43 -47.43 -33.36
C VAL A 16 -6.74 -47.22 -32.02
N PHE A 17 -5.46 -47.57 -31.94
CA PHE A 17 -4.58 -47.07 -30.87
C PHE A 17 -4.36 -45.57 -31.11
N LEU A 18 -5.07 -44.73 -30.35
CA LEU A 18 -4.74 -43.32 -30.20
C LEU A 18 -3.48 -43.23 -29.32
N SER A 19 -2.32 -43.06 -29.95
CA SER A 19 -1.15 -42.52 -29.24
C SER A 19 -1.43 -41.05 -28.92
N LEU A 20 -1.72 -40.75 -27.66
CA LEU A 20 -1.66 -39.39 -27.13
C LEU A 20 -0.21 -38.91 -27.24
N SER A 21 0.11 -38.20 -28.33
CA SER A 21 1.29 -37.36 -28.35
C SER A 21 1.04 -36.21 -27.39
N LEU A 22 1.76 -36.19 -26.27
CA LEU A 22 1.94 -35.01 -25.43
C LEU A 22 2.39 -33.88 -26.36
N THR A 23 1.48 -32.95 -26.66
CA THR A 23 1.84 -31.70 -27.33
C THR A 23 2.77 -30.96 -26.40
N ALA A 24 4.04 -30.87 -26.78
CA ALA A 24 5.00 -30.00 -26.12
C ALA A 24 4.38 -28.60 -26.03
N VAL A 25 4.27 -28.07 -24.80
CA VAL A 25 3.85 -26.69 -24.61
C VAL A 25 4.93 -25.82 -25.26
N THR A 26 4.57 -25.15 -26.35
CA THR A 26 5.49 -24.26 -27.06
C THR A 26 5.35 -22.88 -26.45
N TRP A 27 6.32 -22.52 -25.60
CA TRP A 27 6.42 -21.19 -25.02
C TRP A 27 6.89 -20.20 -26.08
N GLU A 28 6.16 -19.11 -26.30
CA GLU A 28 6.62 -18.04 -27.19
C GLU A 28 7.65 -17.18 -26.45
N VAL A 29 8.92 -17.53 -26.57
CA VAL A 29 10.04 -16.70 -26.10
C VAL A 29 10.06 -15.43 -26.95
N THR A 30 9.59 -14.32 -26.38
CA THR A 30 9.48 -13.05 -27.09
C THR A 30 10.85 -12.40 -27.34
N TRP A 31 11.83 -12.68 -26.47
CA TRP A 31 13.20 -12.23 -26.62
C TRP A 31 14.18 -13.06 -25.78
N GLU A 32 15.38 -13.28 -26.33
CA GLU A 32 16.51 -13.95 -25.68
C GLU A 32 17.79 -13.12 -25.92
N GLY A 33 18.51 -12.77 -24.86
CA GLY A 33 19.83 -12.13 -24.95
C GLY A 33 20.83 -12.73 -23.99
N HIS A 34 22.10 -12.84 -24.39
CA HIS A 34 23.11 -13.58 -23.62
C HIS A 34 24.02 -12.66 -22.80
N SER A 35 24.20 -13.01 -21.53
CA SER A 35 25.34 -12.56 -20.72
C SER A 35 26.66 -13.11 -21.27
N SER A 36 27.79 -12.59 -20.77
CA SER A 36 29.16 -12.99 -21.16
C SER A 36 29.41 -14.50 -21.03
N ASP A 37 28.70 -15.17 -20.13
CA ASP A 37 28.73 -16.61 -19.84
C ASP A 37 27.58 -17.42 -20.49
N LYS A 38 26.89 -16.85 -21.49
CA LYS A 38 25.85 -17.48 -22.33
C LYS A 38 24.50 -17.75 -21.66
N ARG A 39 24.26 -17.29 -20.44
CA ARG A 39 22.94 -17.44 -19.80
C ARG A 39 21.96 -16.41 -20.35
N PRO A 40 20.80 -16.84 -20.85
CA PRO A 40 19.89 -15.91 -21.47
C PRO A 40 19.08 -15.14 -20.42
N VAL A 41 18.95 -13.83 -20.62
CA VAL A 41 17.77 -13.10 -20.16
C VAL A 41 16.62 -13.49 -21.07
N VAL A 42 15.51 -13.94 -20.48
CA VAL A 42 14.35 -14.45 -21.24
C VAL A 42 13.10 -13.68 -20.88
N VAL A 43 12.39 -13.18 -21.88
CA VAL A 43 11.08 -12.52 -21.71
C VAL A 43 9.99 -13.41 -22.30
N ILE A 44 9.00 -13.74 -21.47
CA ILE A 44 7.89 -14.62 -21.85
C ILE A 44 6.56 -13.93 -21.54
N ASP A 45 5.68 -13.92 -22.52
CA ASP A 45 4.28 -13.55 -22.36
C ASP A 45 3.44 -14.82 -22.22
N ASP A 46 2.30 -14.72 -21.51
CA ASP A 46 1.32 -15.79 -21.40
C ASP A 46 1.83 -17.12 -20.77
N LEU A 47 2.95 -17.08 -20.02
CA LEU A 47 3.46 -18.20 -19.22
C LEU A 47 2.49 -18.56 -18.07
N LEU A 48 1.85 -17.53 -17.51
CA LEU A 48 0.94 -17.65 -16.38
C LEU A 48 -0.49 -17.40 -16.85
N SER A 49 -1.44 -18.15 -16.31
CA SER A 49 -2.86 -17.94 -16.62
C SER A 49 -3.34 -16.58 -16.10
N ARG A 50 -4.37 -16.00 -16.73
CA ARG A 50 -4.96 -14.74 -16.24
C ARG A 50 -5.45 -14.82 -14.79
N ASP A 51 -6.01 -15.97 -14.40
CA ASP A 51 -6.48 -16.20 -13.03
C ASP A 51 -5.31 -16.25 -12.04
N SER A 52 -4.20 -16.87 -12.43
CA SER A 52 -2.97 -16.88 -11.62
C SER A 52 -2.42 -15.47 -11.40
N ILE A 53 -2.37 -14.64 -12.44
CA ILE A 53 -1.91 -13.25 -12.31
C ILE A 53 -2.86 -12.43 -11.44
N LYS A 54 -4.18 -12.60 -11.62
CA LYS A 54 -5.21 -11.95 -10.79
C LYS A 54 -5.06 -12.37 -9.33
N GLY A 55 -4.82 -13.66 -9.09
CA GLY A 55 -4.54 -14.24 -7.78
C GLY A 55 -3.35 -13.60 -7.09
N ILE A 56 -2.19 -13.58 -7.77
CA ILE A 56 -0.96 -12.96 -7.28
C ILE A 56 -1.21 -11.49 -6.97
N ARG A 57 -1.79 -10.73 -7.91
CA ARG A 57 -2.03 -9.29 -7.72
C ARG A 57 -2.96 -9.03 -6.55
N GLY A 58 -4.09 -9.71 -6.48
CA GLY A 58 -5.08 -9.52 -5.42
C GLY A 58 -4.53 -9.87 -4.05
N TYR A 59 -3.83 -11.01 -3.93
CA TYR A 59 -3.15 -11.37 -2.69
C TYR A 59 -2.12 -10.32 -2.28
N MET A 60 -1.32 -9.83 -3.23
CA MET A 60 -0.28 -8.82 -2.99
C MET A 60 -0.87 -7.50 -2.46
N LEU A 61 -2.06 -7.10 -2.93
CA LEU A 61 -2.75 -5.90 -2.45
C LEU A 61 -3.30 -6.03 -1.01
N LEU A 62 -3.46 -7.26 -0.50
CA LEU A 62 -3.90 -7.56 0.87
C LEU A 62 -2.74 -7.80 1.85
N LEU A 63 -1.50 -7.55 1.42
CA LEU A 63 -0.33 -7.69 2.30
C LEU A 63 -0.01 -6.41 3.04
N ASP A 64 0.66 -6.55 4.18
CA ASP A 64 1.27 -5.42 4.87
C ASP A 64 2.45 -4.91 4.04
N TRP A 65 2.29 -3.70 3.52
CA TRP A 65 3.33 -3.02 2.78
C TRP A 65 4.18 -2.20 3.72
N LYS A 66 5.49 -2.37 3.62
CA LYS A 66 6.46 -1.57 4.36
C LYS A 66 7.08 -0.54 3.45
N PHE A 67 7.03 0.72 3.88
CA PHE A 67 7.76 1.78 3.20
C PHE A 67 9.25 1.63 3.49
N SER A 68 10.02 1.21 2.49
CA SER A 68 11.45 0.92 2.63
C SER A 68 12.28 2.22 2.64
N ILE A 69 12.31 2.90 3.79
CA ILE A 69 13.38 3.85 4.11
C ILE A 69 14.05 3.30 5.37
N SER A 70 15.23 2.69 5.20
CA SER A 70 15.77 1.77 6.21
C SER A 70 16.15 2.43 7.52
N ASP A 71 16.43 3.73 7.60
CA ASP A 71 17.01 4.27 8.85
C ASP A 71 16.59 5.70 9.23
N ASP A 72 15.91 6.45 8.37
CA ASP A 72 15.55 7.85 8.68
C ASP A 72 14.16 8.23 8.17
N PHE A 73 13.16 8.18 9.06
CA PHE A 73 11.83 8.81 8.90
C PHE A 73 11.91 10.36 8.69
N TYR A 74 13.12 10.90 8.58
CA TYR A 74 13.50 12.20 9.11
C TYR A 74 14.18 13.12 8.09
N THR A 75 14.21 12.74 6.81
CA THR A 75 14.77 13.45 5.63
C THR A 75 16.15 12.95 5.17
N PHE A 76 16.24 12.67 3.87
CA PHE A 76 17.52 12.50 3.17
C PHE A 76 17.65 13.63 2.14
N ASP A 77 18.69 14.48 2.28
CA ASP A 77 19.02 15.54 1.33
C ASP A 77 19.83 14.96 0.16
N SER A 78 19.40 15.22 -1.07
CA SER A 78 20.18 14.94 -2.28
C SER A 78 21.59 15.53 -2.31
N ASN A 79 21.93 16.57 -1.53
CA ASN A 79 23.32 17.06 -1.49
C ASN A 79 24.29 16.09 -0.81
N SER A 80 23.81 15.27 0.13
CA SER A 80 24.57 14.17 0.73
C SER A 80 24.88 13.05 -0.27
N PHE A 81 24.06 12.91 -1.32
CA PHE A 81 24.25 11.94 -2.41
C PHE A 81 25.47 12.25 -3.29
N LEU A 82 25.80 13.55 -3.45
CA LEU A 82 26.91 13.98 -4.31
C LEU A 82 28.27 14.01 -3.61
N ASN A 83 28.29 14.07 -2.27
CA ASN A 83 29.49 14.34 -1.48
C ASN A 83 30.05 13.16 -0.67
N ASN A 84 29.32 12.04 -0.55
CA ASN A 84 29.83 10.85 0.14
C ASN A 84 30.40 9.84 -0.87
N SER A 85 31.68 9.51 -0.71
CA SER A 85 32.37 8.43 -1.44
C SER A 85 31.87 7.03 -1.07
N ASP A 86 31.13 6.92 0.03
CA ASP A 86 30.33 5.75 0.38
C ASP A 86 28.98 5.87 -0.32
N HIS A 87 28.91 5.36 -1.54
CA HIS A 87 27.69 5.16 -2.32
C HIS A 87 26.78 4.13 -1.63
N GLY A 88 26.23 4.48 -0.47
CA GLY A 88 25.18 3.70 0.18
C GLY A 88 24.01 3.48 -0.78
N ASN A 89 23.41 2.29 -0.69
CA ASN A 89 22.22 1.90 -1.43
C ASN A 89 21.01 2.76 -1.00
N TYR A 90 20.92 4.01 -1.46
CA TYR A 90 19.79 4.90 -1.15
C TYR A 90 18.72 4.90 -2.26
N THR A 91 17.55 4.34 -1.97
CA THR A 91 16.35 4.30 -2.83
C THR A 91 15.22 5.08 -2.16
N ASN A 92 14.38 5.83 -2.89
CA ASN A 92 13.03 6.23 -2.42
C ASN A 92 11.93 5.31 -2.99
N ALA A 93 12.33 4.16 -3.54
CA ALA A 93 11.46 3.17 -4.16
C ALA A 93 11.57 1.81 -3.45
N PRO A 94 10.50 0.99 -3.41
CA PRO A 94 9.10 1.32 -3.21
C PRO A 94 8.60 0.78 -1.85
N TRP A 95 7.29 0.89 -1.63
CA TRP A 95 6.59 -0.04 -0.76
C TRP A 95 6.93 -1.47 -1.20
N GLN A 96 7.39 -2.26 -0.24
CA GLN A 96 7.69 -3.66 -0.45
C GLN A 96 6.85 -4.49 0.49
N SER A 97 6.41 -5.63 0.01
CA SER A 97 5.88 -6.66 0.89
C SER A 97 6.48 -8.01 0.54
N THR A 98 6.58 -8.88 1.54
CA THR A 98 7.13 -10.22 1.38
C THR A 98 5.99 -11.21 1.27
N LEU A 99 6.00 -12.04 0.21
CA LEU A 99 5.03 -13.11 0.07
C LEU A 99 5.53 -14.37 0.80
N PRO A 100 4.64 -15.15 1.44
CA PRO A 100 5.02 -16.40 2.09
C PRO A 100 5.59 -17.44 1.11
N THR A 101 6.88 -17.75 1.29
CA THR A 101 7.66 -18.59 0.36
C THR A 101 7.11 -19.99 0.22
N ALA A 102 6.80 -20.65 1.35
CA ALA A 102 6.42 -22.06 1.34
C ALA A 102 5.11 -22.34 0.59
N ALA A 103 4.15 -21.42 0.59
CA ALA A 103 2.95 -21.63 -0.20
C ALA A 103 3.07 -21.17 -1.64
N PHE A 104 3.79 -20.08 -1.90
CA PHE A 104 4.08 -19.71 -3.27
C PHE A 104 4.84 -20.83 -3.98
N GLN A 105 5.71 -21.57 -3.28
CA GLN A 105 6.36 -22.75 -3.81
C GLN A 105 5.37 -23.86 -4.25
N LYS A 106 4.22 -23.99 -3.58
CA LYS A 106 3.18 -24.97 -3.94
C LYS A 106 2.26 -24.47 -5.07
N SER A 107 2.29 -23.17 -5.37
CA SER A 107 1.42 -22.51 -6.33
C SER A 107 1.54 -23.04 -7.76
N LYS A 108 0.44 -23.00 -8.53
CA LYS A 108 0.43 -23.28 -9.97
C LYS A 108 1.33 -22.30 -10.73
N SER A 109 1.40 -21.06 -10.23
CA SER A 109 2.23 -20.00 -10.80
C SER A 109 3.71 -20.37 -10.74
N TRP A 110 4.19 -20.78 -9.57
CA TRP A 110 5.58 -21.22 -9.40
C TRP A 110 5.84 -22.50 -10.19
N GLN A 111 4.93 -23.47 -10.18
CA GLN A 111 5.08 -24.71 -10.95
C GLN A 111 5.30 -24.43 -12.44
N ALA A 112 4.56 -23.49 -13.04
CA ALA A 112 4.75 -23.08 -14.43
C ALA A 112 6.14 -22.44 -14.67
N MET A 113 6.55 -21.51 -13.82
CA MET A 113 7.86 -20.85 -13.92
C MET A 113 9.03 -21.83 -13.71
N ASN A 114 8.90 -22.74 -12.73
CA ASN A 114 9.90 -23.75 -12.44
C ASN A 114 9.99 -24.81 -13.54
N THR A 115 8.87 -25.19 -14.16
CA THR A 115 8.86 -26.09 -15.32
C THR A 115 9.69 -25.49 -16.46
N PHE A 116 9.45 -24.21 -16.78
CA PHE A 116 10.23 -23.51 -17.80
C PHE A 116 11.73 -23.46 -17.48
N LEU A 117 12.09 -23.06 -16.25
CA LEU A 117 13.48 -23.03 -15.81
C LEU A 117 14.14 -24.41 -15.87
N THR A 118 13.43 -25.45 -15.45
CA THR A 118 13.90 -26.84 -15.45
C THR A 118 14.14 -27.34 -16.87
N GLU A 119 13.23 -27.08 -17.80
CA GLU A 119 13.39 -27.42 -19.22
C GLU A 119 14.61 -26.72 -19.85
N LYS A 120 14.86 -25.46 -19.48
CA LYS A 120 15.98 -24.67 -20.04
C LYS A 120 17.33 -24.96 -19.41
N ARG A 121 17.36 -25.35 -18.13
CA ARG A 121 18.60 -25.49 -17.34
C ARG A 121 18.93 -26.92 -16.93
N GLY A 122 17.98 -27.85 -17.05
CA GLY A 122 18.15 -29.25 -16.65
C GLY A 122 18.26 -29.46 -15.14
N LYS A 123 17.83 -28.49 -14.33
CA LYS A 123 17.85 -28.52 -12.85
C LYS A 123 16.56 -27.90 -12.32
N GLU A 124 16.07 -28.42 -11.20
CA GLU A 124 14.92 -27.86 -10.49
C GLU A 124 15.32 -26.61 -9.70
N PHE A 125 14.46 -25.60 -9.69
CA PHE A 125 14.62 -24.38 -8.91
C PHE A 125 13.59 -24.32 -7.77
N ARG A 126 13.89 -23.50 -6.77
CA ARG A 126 13.01 -23.18 -5.65
C ARG A 126 12.92 -21.67 -5.49
N PRO A 127 11.74 -21.13 -5.13
CA PRO A 127 11.61 -19.72 -4.87
C PRO A 127 12.15 -19.45 -3.47
N THR A 128 12.88 -18.36 -3.35
CA THR A 128 13.42 -17.75 -2.13
C THR A 128 13.14 -16.25 -2.24
N ASP A 129 13.03 -15.56 -1.11
CA ASP A 129 12.86 -14.08 -1.04
C ASP A 129 11.87 -13.50 -2.09
N ILE A 130 10.57 -13.76 -1.90
CA ILE A 130 9.54 -13.31 -2.82
C ILE A 130 9.04 -11.95 -2.39
N LYS A 131 9.26 -10.93 -3.22
CA LYS A 131 8.92 -9.54 -2.90
C LYS A 131 7.97 -8.93 -3.92
N GLY A 132 6.88 -8.37 -3.42
CA GLY A 132 6.02 -7.45 -4.16
C GLY A 132 6.62 -6.04 -4.15
N TYR A 133 6.48 -5.32 -5.27
CA TYR A 133 6.95 -3.95 -5.47
C TYR A 133 5.82 -3.09 -6.03
N ILE A 134 5.65 -1.89 -5.48
CA ILE A 134 4.74 -0.84 -6.00
C ILE A 134 5.52 0.41 -6.35
N LEU A 135 5.84 0.57 -7.63
CA LEU A 135 6.61 1.70 -8.15
C LEU A 135 5.69 2.80 -8.64
N ASN A 136 5.89 4.00 -8.14
CA ASN A 136 5.15 5.19 -8.54
C ASN A 136 6.03 6.15 -9.32
N ARG A 137 5.38 7.10 -9.98
CA ARG A 137 6.09 8.23 -10.59
C ARG A 137 6.94 8.96 -9.55
N GLY A 138 8.12 9.41 -9.94
CA GLY A 138 9.08 10.08 -9.05
C GLY A 138 9.90 9.15 -8.15
N ASP A 139 9.68 7.84 -8.22
CA ASP A 139 10.52 6.85 -7.54
C ASP A 139 11.87 6.68 -8.25
N PHE A 140 12.94 6.50 -7.48
CA PHE A 140 14.33 6.29 -7.87
C PHE A 140 14.83 4.93 -7.34
N PRO A 141 14.34 3.83 -7.92
CA PRO A 141 14.78 2.50 -7.54
C PRO A 141 16.25 2.29 -7.86
N LEU A 142 16.94 1.65 -6.94
CA LEU A 142 18.33 1.26 -7.12
C LEU A 142 18.49 0.05 -8.02
N TYR A 143 19.71 -0.09 -8.52
CA TYR A 143 20.16 -1.33 -9.12
C TYR A 143 20.12 -2.46 -8.11
N GLN A 144 19.41 -3.52 -8.48
CA GLN A 144 19.46 -4.77 -7.76
C GLN A 144 20.66 -5.55 -8.29
N ASN A 145 21.60 -5.88 -7.41
CA ASN A 145 22.84 -6.62 -7.75
C ASN A 145 23.17 -7.73 -6.74
N GLN A 146 22.33 -7.93 -5.71
CA GLN A 146 22.53 -8.97 -4.73
C GLN A 146 22.13 -10.34 -5.29
N CYS A 147 23.03 -11.31 -5.10
CA CYS A 147 22.87 -12.68 -5.51
C CYS A 147 23.32 -13.64 -4.44
N VAL A 148 22.61 -14.76 -4.36
CA VAL A 148 22.98 -15.88 -3.49
C VAL A 148 23.99 -16.78 -4.22
N HIS A 149 23.78 -17.04 -5.51
CA HIS A 149 24.70 -17.82 -6.33
C HIS A 149 24.71 -17.41 -7.80
N GLU A 150 25.80 -17.73 -8.50
CA GLU A 150 25.94 -17.47 -9.94
C GLU A 150 24.85 -18.19 -10.75
N ASP A 151 24.52 -19.45 -10.42
CA ASP A 151 23.50 -20.25 -11.15
C ASP A 151 22.04 -19.80 -10.94
N ASP A 152 21.78 -18.85 -10.04
CA ASP A 152 20.43 -18.43 -9.67
C ASP A 152 19.81 -17.47 -10.70
N TYR A 153 18.49 -17.30 -10.61
CA TYR A 153 17.72 -16.37 -11.44
C TYR A 153 16.88 -15.45 -10.56
N ARG A 154 16.73 -14.20 -10.99
CA ARG A 154 15.64 -13.33 -10.54
C ARG A 154 14.53 -13.36 -11.56
N VAL A 155 13.34 -13.73 -11.10
CA VAL A 155 12.14 -13.84 -11.93
C VAL A 155 11.23 -12.67 -11.60
N ILE A 156 10.97 -11.82 -12.59
CA ILE A 156 10.12 -10.63 -12.46
C ILE A 156 8.78 -10.89 -13.16
N VAL A 157 7.67 -10.68 -12.46
CA VAL A 157 6.31 -10.81 -13.02
C VAL A 157 5.63 -9.44 -12.96
N PHE A 158 5.18 -8.93 -14.11
CA PHE A 158 4.42 -7.68 -14.18
C PHE A 158 2.92 -7.92 -13.97
N LEU A 159 2.31 -7.16 -13.06
CA LEU A 159 0.94 -7.42 -12.58
C LEU A 159 -0.09 -6.39 -13.08
N ASN A 160 0.32 -5.34 -13.79
CA ASN A 160 -0.61 -4.33 -14.32
C ASN A 160 -1.44 -4.86 -15.48
N GLU A 161 -2.78 -4.87 -15.34
CA GLU A 161 -3.71 -5.27 -16.41
C GLU A 161 -3.60 -4.40 -17.66
N VAL A 162 -3.46 -3.09 -17.46
CA VAL A 162 -3.30 -2.11 -18.52
C VAL A 162 -2.01 -1.33 -18.30
N TRP A 163 -1.13 -1.34 -19.29
CA TRP A 163 0.09 -0.54 -19.30
C TRP A 163 0.38 -0.02 -20.71
N ARG A 164 0.58 1.28 -20.84
CA ARG A 164 0.83 1.93 -22.14
C ARG A 164 2.32 2.16 -22.36
N LYS A 165 2.76 2.17 -23.62
CA LYS A 165 4.17 2.35 -23.99
C LYS A 165 4.76 3.65 -23.46
N ASP A 166 3.99 4.73 -23.48
CA ASP A 166 4.35 6.07 -23.02
C ASP A 166 4.23 6.26 -21.50
N TRP A 167 3.77 5.25 -20.76
CA TRP A 167 3.77 5.25 -19.29
C TRP A 167 5.12 4.86 -18.68
N TYR A 168 6.13 4.56 -19.50
CA TYR A 168 7.44 4.07 -19.07
C TYR A 168 7.33 2.81 -18.18
N GLY A 169 8.07 2.70 -17.06
CA GLY A 169 8.01 1.49 -16.22
C GLY A 169 8.92 0.32 -16.64
N HIS A 170 9.78 0.50 -17.65
CA HIS A 170 10.59 -0.58 -18.21
C HIS A 170 11.55 -1.19 -17.19
N LEU A 171 11.68 -2.52 -17.20
CA LEU A 171 12.82 -3.20 -16.57
C LEU A 171 14.04 -3.01 -17.48
N THR A 172 15.12 -2.43 -16.96
CA THR A 172 16.41 -2.32 -17.65
C THR A 172 17.42 -3.24 -16.98
N ILE A 173 18.12 -4.04 -17.77
CA ILE A 173 19.10 -5.04 -17.33
C ILE A 173 20.44 -4.65 -17.96
N HIS A 174 21.49 -4.66 -17.15
CA HIS A 174 22.84 -4.30 -17.57
C HIS A 174 23.77 -5.49 -17.41
N ASP A 175 24.54 -5.75 -18.45
CA ASP A 175 25.61 -6.75 -18.40
C ASP A 175 26.97 -6.15 -18.02
N GLU A 176 27.96 -7.03 -17.83
CA GLU A 176 29.33 -6.67 -17.46
C GLU A 176 30.02 -5.74 -18.47
N LEU A 177 29.55 -5.73 -19.72
CA LEU A 177 30.07 -4.88 -20.79
C LEU A 177 29.35 -3.52 -20.87
N GLY A 178 28.38 -3.28 -19.98
CA GLY A 178 27.56 -2.07 -19.96
C GLY A 178 26.47 -2.02 -21.04
N ARG A 179 26.20 -3.13 -21.73
CA ARG A 179 25.08 -3.22 -22.67
C ARG A 179 23.77 -3.25 -21.90
N MET A 180 22.77 -2.55 -22.43
CA MET A 180 21.45 -2.44 -21.82
C MET A 180 20.43 -3.27 -22.59
N HIS A 181 19.70 -4.11 -21.87
CA HIS A 181 18.50 -4.79 -22.33
C HIS A 181 17.27 -4.22 -21.62
N ALA A 182 16.12 -4.21 -22.28
CA ALA A 182 14.91 -3.65 -21.69
C ALA A 182 13.68 -4.51 -21.95
N ALA A 183 12.84 -4.69 -20.93
CA ALA A 183 11.54 -5.32 -21.03
C ALA A 183 10.44 -4.31 -20.62
N HIS A 184 9.49 -4.09 -21.54
CA HIS A 184 8.31 -3.25 -21.25
C HIS A 184 7.31 -4.03 -20.39
N PRO A 185 6.64 -3.41 -19.39
CA PRO A 185 5.60 -4.10 -18.63
C PRO A 185 4.42 -4.52 -19.50
N ARG A 186 3.89 -5.71 -19.25
CA ARG A 186 2.65 -6.23 -19.85
C ARG A 186 2.02 -7.18 -18.84
N TYR A 187 0.69 -7.22 -18.77
CA TYR A 187 -0.03 -8.08 -17.81
C TYR A 187 0.42 -9.53 -17.93
N GLY A 188 0.97 -10.08 -16.84
CA GLY A 188 1.44 -11.46 -16.75
C GLY A 188 2.77 -11.76 -17.43
N ARG A 189 3.47 -10.74 -17.97
CA ARG A 189 4.81 -10.92 -18.54
C ARG A 189 5.80 -11.35 -17.47
N VAL A 190 6.54 -12.40 -17.77
CA VAL A 190 7.59 -12.96 -16.90
C VAL A 190 8.95 -12.70 -17.54
N VAL A 191 9.88 -12.16 -16.75
CA VAL A 191 11.27 -11.93 -17.16
C VAL A 191 12.19 -12.73 -16.26
N PHE A 192 12.96 -13.64 -16.86
CA PHE A 192 14.01 -14.41 -16.18
C PHE A 192 15.34 -13.69 -16.39
N VAL A 193 15.94 -13.22 -15.31
CA VAL A 193 17.21 -12.50 -15.30
C VAL A 193 18.25 -13.36 -14.58
N PRO A 194 19.33 -13.80 -15.24
CA PRO A 194 20.48 -14.40 -14.56
C PRO A 194 20.94 -13.51 -13.40
N CYS A 195 21.18 -14.10 -12.23
CA CYS A 195 21.33 -13.30 -11.02
C CYS A 195 22.50 -12.32 -11.10
N ASP A 196 23.64 -12.75 -11.63
CA ASP A 196 24.85 -11.96 -11.84
C ASP A 196 24.65 -10.69 -12.69
N LEU A 197 23.52 -10.58 -13.40
CA LEU A 197 23.14 -9.35 -14.06
C LEU A 197 22.43 -8.37 -13.12
N SER A 198 22.88 -7.12 -13.20
CA SER A 198 22.21 -6.03 -12.51
C SER A 198 20.94 -5.61 -13.27
N PHE A 199 19.88 -5.31 -12.54
CA PHE A 199 18.67 -4.74 -13.15
C PHE A 199 18.10 -3.61 -12.31
N VAL A 200 17.27 -2.78 -12.94
CA VAL A 200 16.44 -1.78 -12.27
C VAL A 200 15.09 -1.70 -12.98
N MET A 201 14.00 -1.73 -12.21
CA MET A 201 12.66 -1.43 -12.72
C MET A 201 12.50 0.09 -12.73
N LYS A 202 12.40 0.72 -13.89
CA LYS A 202 12.22 2.18 -13.96
C LYS A 202 10.83 2.56 -13.43
N PRO A 203 10.68 3.74 -12.80
CA PRO A 203 9.36 4.21 -12.38
C PRO A 203 8.44 4.49 -13.58
N PRO A 204 7.12 4.57 -13.35
CA PRO A 204 6.17 5.14 -14.29
C PRO A 204 6.50 6.58 -14.69
N ALA A 205 5.92 7.03 -15.81
CA ALA A 205 5.98 8.41 -16.27
C ALA A 205 5.47 9.41 -15.23
N MET A 206 6.00 10.63 -15.24
CA MET A 206 5.50 11.71 -14.36
C MET A 206 4.01 11.99 -14.57
N GLN A 207 3.46 11.80 -15.78
CA GLN A 207 2.03 11.95 -16.03
C GLN A 207 1.19 10.71 -15.65
N SER A 208 1.80 9.58 -15.32
CA SER A 208 1.06 8.36 -14.98
C SER A 208 0.40 8.50 -13.61
N ALA A 209 -0.89 8.21 -13.54
CA ALA A 209 -1.61 8.05 -12.28
C ALA A 209 -1.53 6.62 -11.73
N SER A 210 -1.24 5.62 -12.57
CA SER A 210 -1.16 4.23 -12.14
C SER A 210 0.23 3.89 -11.61
N ALA A 211 0.27 3.18 -10.48
CA ALA A 211 1.47 2.55 -9.98
C ALA A 211 1.82 1.30 -10.83
N LEU A 212 3.10 0.98 -10.94
CA LEU A 212 3.62 -0.25 -11.52
C LEU A 212 3.73 -1.31 -10.42
N TYR A 213 3.01 -2.40 -10.57
CA TYR A 213 3.03 -3.55 -9.67
C TYR A 213 3.89 -4.65 -10.29
N ALA A 214 4.86 -5.13 -9.52
CA ALA A 214 5.73 -6.23 -9.93
C ALA A 214 6.00 -7.18 -8.78
N LEU A 215 6.08 -8.47 -9.10
CA LEU A 215 6.61 -9.50 -8.21
C LEU A 215 8.04 -9.81 -8.61
N VAL A 216 8.96 -9.87 -7.66
CA VAL A 216 10.35 -10.33 -7.87
C VAL A 216 10.58 -11.56 -7.00
N ILE A 217 11.03 -12.64 -7.63
CA ILE A 217 11.28 -13.93 -6.99
C ILE A 217 12.75 -14.29 -7.18
N MET A 218 13.46 -14.67 -6.11
CA MET A 218 14.76 -15.30 -6.23
C MET A 218 14.58 -16.80 -6.47
N ALA A 219 14.94 -17.29 -7.64
CA ALA A 219 14.90 -18.70 -8.00
C ALA A 219 16.29 -19.32 -7.83
N THR A 220 16.43 -20.25 -6.88
CA THR A 220 17.72 -20.91 -6.57
C THR A 220 17.67 -22.42 -6.76
N THR A 221 18.82 -23.01 -7.09
CA THR A 221 19.00 -24.47 -7.15
C THR A 221 19.45 -25.09 -5.82
N ARG A 222 19.72 -24.27 -4.79
CA ARG A 222 20.22 -24.73 -3.49
C ARG A 222 19.10 -25.15 -2.54
N GLN A 223 19.46 -26.02 -1.60
CA GLN A 223 18.61 -26.46 -0.50
C GLN A 223 19.22 -25.95 0.81
N THR A 224 18.82 -24.76 1.22
CA THR A 224 19.12 -24.19 2.53
C THR A 224 17.85 -24.29 3.37
N THR A 225 17.93 -25.01 4.49
CA THR A 225 16.84 -25.16 5.47
C THR A 225 16.48 -23.86 6.18
N GLU A 226 17.27 -22.80 5.99
CA GLU A 226 17.18 -21.50 6.68
C GLU A 226 16.47 -20.41 5.84
N GLU A 227 16.23 -20.62 4.53
CA GLU A 227 15.71 -19.59 3.61
C GLU A 227 14.24 -19.79 3.19
N VAL A 228 13.60 -20.85 3.69
CA VAL A 228 12.15 -21.01 3.57
C VAL A 228 11.52 -20.08 4.59
N GLY A 229 11.23 -18.84 4.17
CA GLY A 229 10.28 -17.99 4.87
C GLY A 229 9.02 -18.79 5.20
N GLY A 230 8.38 -18.46 6.32
CA GLY A 230 7.32 -19.27 6.91
C GLY A 230 6.24 -19.72 5.92
N ASP A 231 5.52 -20.78 6.28
CA ASP A 231 4.26 -21.14 5.63
C ASP A 231 3.39 -19.89 5.43
N LEU A 232 2.44 -19.95 4.49
CA LEU A 232 1.30 -19.04 4.61
C LEU A 232 0.79 -19.10 6.06
N PRO A 233 0.05 -18.09 6.53
CA PRO A 233 -0.87 -18.37 7.61
C PRO A 233 -1.86 -19.44 7.10
N ASP A 234 -1.45 -20.71 7.17
CA ASP A 234 -2.20 -21.93 6.88
C ASP A 234 -3.25 -22.14 7.98
N SER A 235 -3.09 -21.44 9.10
CA SER A 235 -4.14 -21.22 10.06
C SER A 235 -4.85 -19.91 9.73
N LYS A 236 -6.17 -20.01 9.54
CA LYS A 236 -7.14 -19.01 10.00
C LYS A 236 -6.49 -18.22 11.16
N PRO A 237 -6.32 -16.89 11.06
CA PRO A 237 -5.69 -16.13 12.12
C PRO A 237 -6.29 -16.52 13.45
N TRP A 238 -5.45 -16.74 14.46
CA TRP A 238 -5.90 -17.18 15.79
C TRP A 238 -7.03 -16.30 16.34
N TRP A 239 -7.07 -15.03 15.92
CA TRP A 239 -8.10 -14.08 16.30
C TRP A 239 -9.47 -14.31 15.67
N MET A 240 -9.58 -15.07 14.57
CA MET A 240 -10.86 -15.37 13.94
C MET A 240 -11.64 -16.49 14.63
N ASP A 241 -11.01 -17.24 15.54
CA ASP A 241 -11.68 -18.21 16.43
C ASP A 241 -12.12 -17.57 17.75
N LEU A 242 -11.78 -16.30 17.97
CA LEU A 242 -12.16 -15.55 19.15
C LEU A 242 -13.63 -15.12 19.07
N SER A 243 -14.27 -15.07 20.24
CA SER A 243 -15.52 -14.36 20.42
C SER A 243 -15.35 -12.85 20.22
N GLU A 244 -16.44 -12.13 19.96
CA GLU A 244 -16.44 -10.67 19.83
C GLU A 244 -15.80 -9.97 21.05
N ALA A 245 -16.01 -10.53 22.25
CA ALA A 245 -15.43 -10.04 23.49
C ALA A 245 -13.90 -10.23 23.55
N GLU A 246 -13.39 -11.34 23.03
CA GLU A 246 -11.95 -11.63 22.97
C GLU A 246 -11.25 -10.81 21.87
N ILE A 247 -11.90 -10.58 20.73
CA ILE A 247 -11.41 -9.64 19.69
C ILE A 247 -11.34 -8.23 20.26
N LYS A 248 -12.33 -7.82 21.06
CA LYS A 248 -12.30 -6.54 21.78
C LYS A 248 -11.09 -6.43 22.70
N GLU A 249 -10.89 -7.43 23.56
CA GLU A 249 -9.75 -7.44 24.47
C GLU A 249 -8.42 -7.45 23.70
N MET A 250 -8.35 -8.17 22.58
CA MET A 250 -7.19 -8.15 21.69
C MET A 250 -6.94 -6.75 21.14
N LYS A 251 -7.95 -6.09 20.54
CA LYS A 251 -7.81 -4.73 20.01
C LYS A 251 -7.29 -3.78 21.10
N GLU A 252 -7.86 -3.84 22.30
CA GLU A 252 -7.44 -3.04 23.44
C GLU A 252 -6.02 -3.35 23.95
N ARG A 253 -5.55 -4.59 23.78
CA ARG A 253 -4.23 -5.05 24.23
C ARG A 253 -3.11 -4.78 23.23
N TYR A 254 -3.39 -4.90 21.92
CA TYR A 254 -2.36 -4.86 20.87
C TYR A 254 -2.37 -3.57 20.05
N HIS A 255 -3.49 -2.86 19.97
CA HIS A 255 -3.56 -1.54 19.36
C HIS A 255 -3.60 -0.53 20.50
N TYR A 256 -2.43 0.00 20.86
CA TYR A 256 -2.33 1.06 21.85
C TYR A 256 -1.49 2.20 21.31
N PHE A 257 -2.06 3.41 21.31
CA PHE A 257 -1.29 4.61 21.07
C PHE A 257 -0.35 4.85 22.26
N PRO A 258 0.87 5.34 22.00
CA PRO A 258 1.88 5.40 23.03
C PRO A 258 1.54 6.45 24.11
N GLN A 259 1.97 6.18 25.35
CA GLN A 259 1.81 7.08 26.50
C GLN A 259 3.18 7.49 27.02
N PRO A 260 3.54 8.77 26.93
CA PRO A 260 4.79 9.24 27.49
C PRO A 260 4.67 9.33 29.01
N ASP A 261 5.78 9.18 29.73
CA ASP A 261 5.81 9.34 31.19
C ASP A 261 5.38 10.75 31.64
N SER A 262 5.55 11.75 30.76
CA SER A 262 5.04 13.11 30.92
C SER A 262 3.52 13.21 30.76
N GLY A 263 2.80 12.10 30.59
CA GLY A 263 1.41 12.00 30.18
C GLY A 263 0.39 12.74 31.06
N ASN A 264 0.79 13.21 32.24
CA ASN A 264 -0.03 13.99 33.17
C ASN A 264 0.40 15.46 33.33
N ARG A 265 1.31 15.97 32.49
CA ARG A 265 1.68 17.40 32.55
C ARG A 265 0.51 18.27 32.07
N GLU A 266 0.33 19.40 32.74
CA GLU A 266 -0.57 20.47 32.32
C GLU A 266 0.00 21.18 31.09
N MET A 267 -0.85 21.46 30.09
CA MET A 267 -0.46 22.15 28.87
C MET A 267 -0.97 23.60 28.87
N ASP A 268 -0.06 24.56 29.01
CA ASP A 268 -0.34 25.97 28.76
C ASP A 268 -0.32 26.24 27.25
N VAL A 269 -1.43 25.97 26.58
CA VAL A 269 -1.56 26.06 25.11
C VAL A 269 -1.15 27.44 24.60
N GLU A 270 -1.55 28.51 25.28
CA GLU A 270 -1.29 29.89 24.85
C GLU A 270 0.21 30.20 24.76
N LYS A 271 0.99 29.72 25.73
CA LYS A 271 2.46 29.89 25.73
C LYS A 271 3.14 29.29 24.49
N HIS A 272 2.51 28.31 23.86
CA HIS A 272 3.03 27.63 22.68
C HIS A 272 2.52 28.20 21.36
N VAL A 273 1.53 29.10 21.39
CA VAL A 273 1.03 29.76 20.18
C VAL A 273 2.10 30.71 19.63
N THR A 274 2.60 30.43 18.43
CA THR A 274 3.60 31.27 17.77
C THR A 274 2.99 32.18 16.73
N ARG A 275 1.88 31.79 16.10
CA ARG A 275 1.17 32.59 15.08
C ARG A 275 -0.33 32.36 15.11
N ARG A 276 -1.08 33.41 14.78
CA ARG A 276 -2.50 33.36 14.44
C ARG A 276 -2.71 34.13 13.14
N PHE A 277 -3.40 33.51 12.20
CA PHE A 277 -3.78 34.12 10.93
C PHE A 277 -5.31 34.20 10.87
N SER A 278 -5.83 35.43 10.89
CA SER A 278 -7.28 35.67 10.78
C SER A 278 -7.64 35.90 9.31
N LEU A 279 -8.55 35.07 8.80
CA LEU A 279 -9.18 35.30 7.51
C LEU A 279 -10.14 36.49 7.61
N PRO A 280 -10.46 37.17 6.49
CA PRO A 280 -11.41 38.28 6.47
C PRO A 280 -12.81 37.96 6.99
N ASP A 281 -13.23 36.69 6.96
CA ASP A 281 -14.52 36.22 7.49
C ASP A 281 -14.48 35.86 8.99
N GLY A 282 -13.35 36.09 9.67
CA GLY A 282 -13.18 35.87 11.10
C GLY A 282 -12.68 34.49 11.49
N ARG A 283 -12.62 33.53 10.55
CA ARG A 283 -12.01 32.22 10.83
C ARG A 283 -10.50 32.36 11.06
N THR A 284 -9.93 31.52 11.91
CA THR A 284 -8.51 31.64 12.30
C THR A 284 -7.73 30.34 12.12
N ILE A 285 -6.52 30.45 11.60
CA ILE A 285 -5.51 29.38 11.60
C ILE A 285 -4.52 29.67 12.73
N THR A 286 -4.38 28.75 13.67
CA THR A 286 -3.46 28.87 14.81
C THR A 286 -2.29 27.92 14.65
N VAL A 287 -1.06 28.42 14.84
CA VAL A 287 0.17 27.63 14.76
C VAL A 287 0.84 27.61 16.13
N LEU A 288 1.19 26.42 16.60
CA LEU A 288 1.84 26.18 17.87
C LEU A 288 3.18 25.46 17.67
N ASP A 289 4.21 25.91 18.38
CA ASP A 289 5.54 25.27 18.39
C ASP A 289 5.91 24.81 19.80
N ASN A 290 6.65 23.70 19.87
CA ASN A 290 7.17 23.12 21.11
C ASN A 290 6.09 22.77 22.15
N ILE A 291 4.84 22.57 21.72
CA ILE A 291 3.75 22.18 22.62
C ILE A 291 3.93 20.76 23.13
N PHE A 292 4.51 19.88 22.30
CA PHE A 292 4.96 18.55 22.66
C PHE A 292 6.47 18.57 22.93
N THR A 293 6.92 17.73 23.87
CA THR A 293 8.36 17.55 24.10
C THR A 293 9.00 16.72 22.97
N PRO A 294 10.33 16.79 22.79
CA PRO A 294 11.02 15.96 21.80
C PRO A 294 10.75 14.45 21.96
N ASP A 295 10.70 13.96 23.20
CA ASP A 295 10.44 12.55 23.51
C ASP A 295 8.99 12.16 23.17
N GLU A 296 8.02 13.03 23.44
CA GLU A 296 6.62 12.81 23.09
C GLU A 296 6.44 12.69 21.57
N ILE A 297 7.02 13.61 20.79
CA ILE A 297 6.92 13.55 19.33
C ILE A 297 7.70 12.37 18.75
N LEU A 298 8.87 12.03 19.30
CA LEU A 298 9.63 10.86 18.87
C LEU A 298 8.83 9.58 19.05
N MET A 299 8.24 9.42 20.23
CA MET A 299 7.42 8.25 20.56
C MET A 299 6.18 8.14 19.65
N LEU A 300 5.52 9.26 19.32
CA LEU A 300 4.46 9.26 18.31
C LEU A 300 4.99 8.85 16.94
N THR A 301 6.12 9.43 16.52
CA THR A 301 6.68 9.17 15.19
C THR A 301 7.09 7.72 15.01
N ASP A 302 7.74 7.12 16.01
CA ASP A 302 8.17 5.71 15.97
C ASP A 302 6.96 4.76 15.96
N TYR A 303 5.91 5.08 16.72
CA TYR A 303 4.66 4.31 16.67
C TYR A 303 4.01 4.37 15.29
N LEU A 304 3.87 5.56 14.73
CA LEU A 304 3.26 5.76 13.40
C LEU A 304 4.08 5.09 12.31
N ALA A 305 5.42 5.15 12.39
CA ALA A 305 6.33 4.46 11.49
C ALA A 305 6.16 2.94 11.51
N ALA A 306 6.04 2.37 12.71
CA ALA A 306 5.89 0.92 12.90
C ALA A 306 4.53 0.37 12.46
N ASN A 307 3.50 1.21 12.43
CA ASN A 307 2.11 0.82 12.18
C ASN A 307 1.52 1.41 10.88
N CYS A 308 2.32 2.12 10.07
CA CYS A 308 1.85 2.63 8.79
C CYS A 308 1.57 1.49 7.80
N THR A 309 0.45 1.59 7.10
CA THR A 309 0.02 0.66 6.05
C THR A 309 -0.10 1.38 4.72
N TYR A 310 -0.20 0.60 3.64
CA TYR A 310 -0.43 1.11 2.30
C TYR A 310 -1.92 1.08 1.96
N THR A 311 -2.44 2.21 1.48
CA THR A 311 -3.75 2.29 0.83
C THR A 311 -3.57 2.85 -0.57
N ASP A 312 -4.01 2.12 -1.59
CA ASP A 312 -3.93 2.55 -2.99
C ASP A 312 -5.21 3.25 -3.44
N SER A 313 -5.40 4.49 -3.02
CA SER A 313 -6.54 5.27 -3.52
C SER A 313 -6.21 5.80 -4.91
N SER A 314 -6.98 5.40 -5.92
CA SER A 314 -6.90 6.01 -7.26
C SER A 314 -7.16 7.51 -7.15
N PRO A 315 -6.39 8.36 -7.85
CA PRO A 315 -6.61 9.79 -7.74
C PRO A 315 -7.92 10.16 -8.41
N SER A 316 -8.64 11.12 -7.82
CA SER A 316 -9.91 11.60 -8.32
C SER A 316 -9.93 13.12 -8.33
N GLU A 317 -10.87 13.71 -9.07
CA GLU A 317 -11.10 15.16 -9.03
C GLU A 317 -11.87 15.60 -7.76
N TYR A 318 -12.35 14.65 -6.96
CA TYR A 318 -13.20 14.89 -5.79
C TYR A 318 -12.53 14.56 -4.45
N SER A 319 -11.29 14.08 -4.45
CA SER A 319 -10.52 13.76 -3.25
C SER A 319 -9.34 14.72 -3.06
N ASP A 320 -8.72 14.71 -1.89
CA ASP A 320 -7.51 15.49 -1.63
C ASP A 320 -6.27 14.99 -2.41
N ASN A 321 -6.37 13.84 -3.08
CA ASN A 321 -5.30 13.13 -3.77
C ASN A 321 -4.06 12.83 -2.91
N VAL A 322 -4.24 12.76 -1.58
CA VAL A 322 -3.23 12.18 -0.70
C VAL A 322 -3.26 10.68 -0.92
N ARG A 323 -2.21 10.17 -1.55
CA ARG A 323 -2.12 8.77 -1.98
C ARG A 323 -1.77 7.80 -0.87
N TRP A 324 -1.27 8.31 0.25
CA TRP A 324 -0.66 7.51 1.29
C TRP A 324 -1.24 7.97 2.62
N ILE A 325 -2.34 7.34 3.01
CA ILE A 325 -3.03 7.60 4.27
C ILE A 325 -3.08 6.30 5.03
N THR A 326 -2.60 6.31 6.27
CA THR A 326 -2.89 5.25 7.24
C THR A 326 -3.89 5.79 8.24
N GLY A 327 -5.12 5.27 8.23
CA GLY A 327 -6.11 5.53 9.27
C GLY A 327 -5.79 4.78 10.57
N PHE A 328 -6.17 5.35 11.70
CA PHE A 328 -5.99 4.75 13.02
C PHE A 328 -7.33 4.66 13.77
N ASP A 329 -7.47 3.58 14.54
CA ASP A 329 -8.64 3.30 15.35
C ASP A 329 -8.91 4.43 16.36
N ILE A 330 -10.12 5.00 16.28
CA ILE A 330 -10.56 6.13 17.09
C ILE A 330 -10.71 5.72 18.56
N ASP A 331 -11.28 4.55 18.84
CA ASP A 331 -11.51 4.03 20.19
C ASP A 331 -10.19 3.79 20.94
N VAL A 332 -9.14 3.44 20.20
CA VAL A 332 -7.77 3.38 20.74
C VAL A 332 -7.21 4.78 20.93
N PHE A 333 -7.32 5.65 19.93
CA PHE A 333 -6.75 6.99 19.97
C PHE A 333 -7.30 7.82 21.13
N VAL A 334 -8.60 7.73 21.43
CA VAL A 334 -9.21 8.51 22.53
C VAL A 334 -8.73 8.11 23.93
N LYS A 335 -8.07 6.95 24.06
CA LYS A 335 -7.42 6.52 25.30
C LYS A 335 -6.00 7.10 25.44
N SER A 336 -5.47 7.74 24.39
CA SER A 336 -4.08 8.19 24.29
C SER A 336 -3.79 9.55 24.95
N TYR A 337 -2.52 9.76 25.32
CA TYR A 337 -2.00 11.09 25.66
C TYR A 337 -2.19 12.10 24.52
N PHE A 338 -1.97 11.69 23.28
CA PHE A 338 -2.07 12.57 22.12
C PHE A 338 -3.49 13.07 21.89
N TRP A 339 -4.51 12.25 22.17
CA TRP A 339 -5.89 12.73 22.17
C TRP A 339 -6.15 13.75 23.27
N ARG A 340 -5.70 13.49 24.51
CA ARG A 340 -5.81 14.44 25.62
C ARG A 340 -5.23 15.81 25.21
N ALA A 341 -4.03 15.81 24.64
CA ALA A 341 -3.37 17.00 24.13
C ALA A 341 -4.17 17.68 23.00
N SER A 342 -4.57 16.93 21.97
CA SER A 342 -5.35 17.47 20.84
C SER A 342 -6.66 18.11 21.31
N ARG A 343 -7.37 17.48 22.26
CA ARG A 343 -8.60 18.02 22.84
C ARG A 343 -8.35 19.32 23.60
N GLU A 344 -7.30 19.39 24.42
CA GLU A 344 -6.91 20.62 25.13
C GLU A 344 -6.56 21.75 24.16
N ILE A 345 -5.79 21.45 23.12
CA ILE A 345 -5.39 22.41 22.08
C ILE A 345 -6.62 22.94 21.33
N VAL A 346 -7.46 22.05 20.79
CA VAL A 346 -8.64 22.47 20.02
C VAL A 346 -9.59 23.27 20.90
N SER A 347 -9.82 22.84 22.15
CA SER A 347 -10.72 23.56 23.05
C SER A 347 -10.24 24.97 23.37
N HIS A 348 -8.92 25.15 23.51
CA HIS A 348 -8.31 26.47 23.70
C HIS A 348 -8.43 27.33 22.44
N VAL A 349 -8.19 26.76 21.26
CA VAL A 349 -8.22 27.48 19.98
C VAL A 349 -9.64 27.88 19.58
N SER A 350 -10.62 27.00 19.78
CA SER A 350 -12.03 27.26 19.44
C SER A 350 -12.75 28.11 20.50
N GLY A 351 -12.26 28.10 21.75
CA GLY A 351 -12.93 28.69 22.90
C GLY A 351 -14.13 27.88 23.42
N THR A 352 -14.33 26.66 22.91
CA THR A 352 -15.41 25.75 23.30
C THR A 352 -14.85 24.38 23.66
N SER A 353 -15.56 23.60 24.48
CA SER A 353 -15.15 22.23 24.83
C SER A 353 -16.14 21.21 24.29
N GLY A 354 -15.81 19.92 24.42
CA GLY A 354 -16.70 18.83 24.02
C GLY A 354 -16.37 18.18 22.68
N PHE A 355 -15.22 18.49 22.08
CA PHE A 355 -14.76 17.84 20.85
C PHE A 355 -14.47 16.35 21.04
N TYR A 356 -14.74 15.58 19.98
CA TYR A 356 -14.42 14.16 19.83
C TYR A 356 -13.80 13.92 18.43
N PRO A 357 -12.81 13.03 18.27
CA PRO A 357 -12.22 12.77 16.97
C PRO A 357 -13.12 11.86 16.14
N TYR A 358 -13.14 12.08 14.83
CA TYR A 358 -13.86 11.22 13.89
C TYR A 358 -13.00 10.71 12.73
N ASP A 359 -11.80 11.25 12.56
CA ASP A 359 -10.82 10.82 11.56
C ASP A 359 -9.43 11.12 12.11
N VAL A 360 -8.58 10.09 12.15
CA VAL A 360 -7.23 10.14 12.71
C VAL A 360 -6.32 9.39 11.76
N ALA A 361 -5.39 10.10 11.12
CA ALA A 361 -4.60 9.51 10.05
C ALA A 361 -3.16 10.03 9.95
N LEU A 362 -2.25 9.18 9.50
CA LEU A 362 -0.93 9.57 9.04
C LEU A 362 -0.97 9.81 7.54
N ASN A 363 -0.72 11.04 7.12
CA ASN A 363 -0.55 11.43 5.73
C ASN A 363 0.93 11.42 5.36
N LEU A 364 1.25 10.73 4.27
CA LEU A 364 2.58 10.66 3.67
C LEU A 364 2.51 11.31 2.27
N ILE A 365 3.36 12.32 2.03
CA ILE A 365 3.38 13.04 0.74
C ILE A 365 4.79 13.06 0.18
N ARG A 366 4.96 12.56 -1.04
CA ARG A 366 6.23 12.48 -1.78
C ARG A 366 6.31 13.55 -2.86
N MET A 367 7.50 13.79 -3.37
CA MET A 367 7.78 14.87 -4.33
C MET A 367 6.95 14.85 -5.61
N ALA A 368 6.43 13.69 -6.02
CA ALA A 368 5.64 13.51 -7.23
C ALA A 368 4.14 13.28 -6.97
N ASP A 369 3.72 13.38 -5.71
CA ASP A 369 2.29 13.39 -5.37
C ASP A 369 1.66 14.71 -5.82
N HIS A 370 0.33 14.73 -5.93
CA HIS A 370 -0.43 15.82 -6.56
C HIS A 370 -1.68 16.12 -5.74
N THR A 371 -1.46 16.49 -4.49
CA THR A 371 -2.53 16.85 -3.58
C THR A 371 -3.32 18.04 -4.12
N MET A 372 -4.63 18.03 -3.88
CA MET A 372 -5.55 19.05 -4.35
C MET A 372 -5.99 19.98 -3.22
N ILE A 373 -6.60 21.10 -3.61
CA ILE A 373 -7.23 22.01 -2.67
C ILE A 373 -8.58 21.41 -2.28
N HIS A 374 -8.80 21.25 -0.98
CA HIS A 374 -10.03 20.68 -0.44
C HIS A 374 -10.42 21.36 0.88
N GLU A 375 -11.67 21.14 1.29
CA GLU A 375 -12.19 21.40 2.62
C GLU A 375 -12.37 20.04 3.32
N ASP A 376 -12.17 19.97 4.63
CA ASP A 376 -12.27 18.72 5.41
C ASP A 376 -13.71 18.39 5.84
N CYS A 377 -14.65 19.33 5.64
CA CYS A 377 -16.02 19.26 6.09
C CYS A 377 -16.93 20.15 5.24
N GLU A 378 -18.24 20.04 5.44
CA GLU A 378 -19.20 20.95 4.82
C GLU A 378 -19.20 22.34 5.48
N LYS A 379 -19.64 23.35 4.71
CA LYS A 379 -19.73 24.73 5.20
C LYS A 379 -20.75 24.85 6.34
N GLY A 380 -20.32 25.47 7.43
CA GLY A 380 -21.16 25.73 8.61
C GLY A 380 -21.08 24.65 9.68
N GLN A 381 -20.27 23.61 9.49
CA GLN A 381 -19.93 22.67 10.55
C GLN A 381 -18.89 23.27 11.50
N ASP A 382 -19.10 23.11 12.80
CA ASP A 382 -18.19 23.57 13.86
C ASP A 382 -17.06 22.55 14.11
N GLU A 383 -16.45 22.05 13.03
CA GLU A 383 -15.41 21.03 13.06
C GLU A 383 -14.01 21.64 12.84
N PHE A 384 -13.00 20.97 13.38
CA PHE A 384 -11.62 21.44 13.34
C PHE A 384 -10.68 20.34 12.87
N THR A 385 -9.66 20.76 12.13
CA THR A 385 -8.53 19.91 11.76
C THR A 385 -7.29 20.35 12.52
N LEU A 386 -6.63 19.38 13.13
CA LEU A 386 -5.35 19.53 13.80
C LEU A 386 -4.29 18.72 13.04
N LEU A 387 -3.21 19.39 12.62
CA LEU A 387 -2.09 18.78 11.91
C LEU A 387 -0.83 18.83 12.78
N ILE A 388 -0.19 17.68 12.99
CA ILE A 388 1.11 17.55 13.67
C ILE A 388 2.17 17.15 12.65
N TYR A 389 3.19 17.98 12.46
CA TYR A 389 4.26 17.72 11.49
C TYR A 389 5.37 16.86 12.10
N LEU A 390 5.75 15.77 11.44
CA LEU A 390 6.61 14.71 12.01
C LEU A 390 8.01 14.62 11.39
N ASN A 391 8.35 15.50 10.45
CA ASN A 391 9.69 15.49 9.86
C ASN A 391 10.69 16.31 10.69
N LYS A 392 11.80 15.69 11.10
CA LYS A 392 12.98 16.40 11.66
C LYS A 392 13.69 17.20 10.58
N ASP A 393 14.42 18.23 11.01
CA ASP A 393 15.34 19.02 10.18
C ASP A 393 14.73 19.53 8.86
N TRP A 394 13.45 19.93 8.90
CA TRP A 394 12.72 20.42 7.72
C TRP A 394 12.98 21.90 7.44
N GLU A 395 13.99 22.19 6.64
CA GLU A 395 14.30 23.56 6.20
C GLU A 395 13.36 24.07 5.10
N VAL A 396 13.33 25.38 4.90
CA VAL A 396 12.38 26.05 3.99
C VAL A 396 12.50 25.59 2.54
N ASN A 397 13.73 25.28 2.08
CA ASN A 397 13.99 24.84 0.71
C ASN A 397 13.57 23.38 0.45
N LYS A 398 13.13 22.65 1.49
CA LYS A 398 12.50 21.33 1.36
C LYS A 398 11.02 21.42 0.95
N PHE A 399 10.45 22.63 0.89
CA PHE A 399 9.04 22.90 0.55
C PHE A 399 8.08 22.14 1.47
N GLY A 400 6.98 21.56 0.97
CA GLY A 400 6.09 20.74 1.78
C GLY A 400 5.15 21.52 2.70
N GLU A 401 4.93 22.81 2.47
CA GLU A 401 3.99 23.60 3.27
C GLU A 401 2.55 23.12 3.13
N THR A 402 1.77 23.27 4.20
CA THR A 402 0.31 23.30 4.06
C THR A 402 -0.08 24.71 3.65
N ALA A 403 -0.56 24.84 2.42
CA ALA A 403 -1.08 26.10 1.88
C ALA A 403 -2.57 26.21 2.18
N PHE A 404 -2.99 27.35 2.70
CA PHE A 404 -4.38 27.70 2.97
C PHE A 404 -4.81 28.78 1.99
N PHE A 405 -6.05 28.71 1.55
CA PHE A 405 -6.58 29.57 0.51
C PHE A 405 -7.82 30.32 0.98
N TYR A 406 -8.04 31.49 0.40
CA TYR A 406 -9.20 32.33 0.63
C TYR A 406 -9.62 32.99 -0.68
N ASP A 407 -10.88 33.45 -0.79
CA ASP A 407 -11.40 34.23 -1.92
C ASP A 407 -11.02 33.68 -3.33
N ASN A 408 -11.85 32.78 -3.88
CA ASN A 408 -11.61 32.11 -5.16
C ASN A 408 -10.29 31.33 -5.23
N PHE A 409 -9.91 30.69 -4.12
CA PHE A 409 -8.70 29.85 -4.01
C PHE A 409 -7.38 30.61 -4.21
N GLU A 410 -7.33 31.90 -3.87
CA GLU A 410 -6.07 32.65 -3.79
C GLU A 410 -5.26 32.17 -2.56
N PRO A 411 -3.96 31.86 -2.69
CA PRO A 411 -3.13 31.49 -1.56
C PRO A 411 -3.11 32.61 -0.51
N PHE A 412 -3.54 32.29 0.71
CA PHE A 412 -3.60 33.26 1.81
C PHE A 412 -2.42 33.13 2.75
N VAL A 413 -2.16 31.90 3.24
CA VAL A 413 -1.05 31.63 4.15
C VAL A 413 -0.48 30.23 3.92
N ALA A 414 0.81 30.09 4.16
CA ALA A 414 1.50 28.81 4.14
C ALA A 414 2.10 28.50 5.52
N VAL A 415 1.87 27.27 6.00
CA VAL A 415 2.49 26.76 7.21
C VAL A 415 3.59 25.77 6.81
N LYS A 416 4.85 26.18 7.03
CA LYS A 416 6.02 25.33 6.84
C LYS A 416 6.04 24.20 7.88
N PRO A 417 6.32 22.94 7.50
CA PRO A 417 6.56 21.85 8.43
C PRO A 417 7.75 22.18 9.34
N VAL A 418 7.58 21.87 10.63
CA VAL A 418 8.62 21.88 11.66
C VAL A 418 8.31 20.71 12.60
N TYR A 419 9.31 19.94 13.01
CA TYR A 419 9.10 18.77 13.86
C TYR A 419 8.33 19.13 15.14
N GLY A 420 7.17 18.48 15.35
CA GLY A 420 6.29 18.72 16.49
C GLY A 420 5.44 20.00 16.42
N ARG A 421 5.54 20.80 15.35
CA ARG A 421 4.64 21.93 15.12
C ARG A 421 3.22 21.45 14.95
N VAL A 422 2.27 22.22 15.47
CA VAL A 422 0.85 21.99 15.33
C VAL A 422 0.22 23.14 14.54
N ALA A 423 -0.62 22.82 13.56
CA ALA A 423 -1.53 23.77 12.94
C ALA A 423 -2.98 23.35 13.23
N VAL A 424 -3.79 24.29 13.70
CA VAL A 424 -5.21 24.06 14.02
C VAL A 424 -6.06 25.08 13.27
N PHE A 425 -7.07 24.61 12.57
CA PHE A 425 -7.93 25.45 11.75
C PHE A 425 -9.34 24.84 11.63
N PRO A 426 -10.38 25.67 11.41
CA PRO A 426 -11.70 25.18 11.03
C PRO A 426 -11.61 24.34 9.74
N CYS A 427 -12.22 23.16 9.74
CA CYS A 427 -12.21 22.21 8.62
C CYS A 427 -12.67 22.81 7.28
N SER A 428 -13.52 23.85 7.33
CA SER A 428 -14.08 24.53 6.17
C SER A 428 -13.10 25.50 5.49
N ILE A 429 -11.87 25.65 5.99
CA ILE A 429 -10.84 26.46 5.32
C ILE A 429 -10.21 25.63 4.19
N PRO A 430 -10.30 26.08 2.92
CA PRO A 430 -9.67 25.39 1.81
C PRO A 430 -8.16 25.32 2.00
N HIS A 431 -7.59 24.14 1.85
CA HIS A 431 -6.17 23.93 2.02
C HIS A 431 -5.63 22.80 1.15
N SER A 432 -4.30 22.74 1.02
CA SER A 432 -3.59 21.71 0.26
C SER A 432 -2.21 21.49 0.87
N ALA A 433 -1.87 20.24 1.15
CA ALA A 433 -0.56 19.87 1.63
C ALA A 433 0.41 19.72 0.44
N ARG A 434 1.26 20.72 0.19
CA ARG A 434 2.13 20.72 -1.00
C ARG A 434 3.16 19.59 -0.94
N PRO A 435 3.56 19.03 -2.09
CA PRO A 435 4.68 18.10 -2.17
C PRO A 435 6.00 18.70 -1.68
N PRO A 436 6.91 17.89 -1.13
CA PRO A 436 8.27 18.33 -0.86
C PRO A 436 9.04 18.62 -2.16
N SER A 437 10.17 19.30 -2.02
CA SER A 437 11.12 19.55 -3.12
C SER A 437 11.58 18.25 -3.78
N ALA A 438 11.83 18.29 -5.09
CA ALA A 438 12.41 17.17 -5.84
C ALA A 438 13.81 16.74 -5.37
N ARG A 439 14.44 17.53 -4.49
CA ARG A 439 15.71 17.21 -3.83
C ARG A 439 15.55 16.27 -2.63
N ILE A 440 14.32 16.03 -2.19
CA ILE A 440 14.03 15.20 -1.02
C ILE A 440 13.69 13.79 -1.47
N ASN A 441 14.58 12.88 -1.09
CA ASN A 441 14.43 11.45 -1.32
C ASN A 441 13.72 10.82 -0.12
N GLY A 442 12.47 11.21 0.10
CA GLY A 442 11.66 10.81 1.25
C GLY A 442 10.24 11.36 1.17
N ALA A 443 9.54 11.37 2.30
CA ALA A 443 8.18 11.88 2.36
C ALA A 443 8.00 12.92 3.47
N ARG A 444 7.05 13.82 3.26
CA ARG A 444 6.48 14.70 4.27
C ARG A 444 5.43 13.92 5.04
N TYR A 445 5.63 13.78 6.35
CA TYR A 445 4.72 13.10 7.27
C TYR A 445 3.91 14.11 8.07
N THR A 446 2.61 13.89 8.16
CA THR A 446 1.72 14.70 8.98
C THR A 446 0.66 13.82 9.60
N PHE A 447 0.55 13.88 10.92
CA PHE A 447 -0.53 13.23 11.63
C PHE A 447 -1.71 14.22 11.72
N ALA A 448 -2.82 13.85 11.12
CA ALA A 448 -4.05 14.63 11.06
C ALA A 448 -5.06 14.07 12.07
N VAL A 449 -5.70 14.97 12.81
CA VAL A 449 -6.79 14.67 13.73
C VAL A 449 -7.93 15.61 13.41
N LYS A 450 -9.04 15.06 12.91
CA LYS A 450 -10.26 15.83 12.64
C LYS A 450 -11.27 15.59 13.75
N VAL A 451 -11.91 16.66 14.22
CA VAL A 451 -12.75 16.63 15.42
C VAL A 451 -14.05 17.39 15.26
N SER A 452 -15.09 16.92 15.96
CA SER A 452 -16.44 17.48 15.95
C SER A 452 -17.01 17.61 17.37
N PRO A 453 -17.85 18.62 17.68
CA PRO A 453 -18.40 18.85 19.03
C PRO A 453 -19.60 17.94 19.41
N SER A 454 -20.21 17.20 18.48
CA SER A 454 -21.43 16.40 18.70
C SER A 454 -21.15 14.89 18.63
N LEU A 455 -21.38 14.16 19.74
CA LEU A 455 -21.28 12.68 19.81
C LEU A 455 -22.00 11.93 18.66
N PRO A 456 -23.26 12.24 18.28
CA PRO A 456 -23.97 11.56 17.19
C PRO A 456 -23.52 11.94 15.77
N GLU A 457 -22.69 12.98 15.59
CA GLU A 457 -22.00 13.29 14.31
C GLU A 457 -20.49 13.01 14.39
N SER A 458 -20.04 12.43 15.51
CA SER A 458 -18.65 12.06 15.78
C SER A 458 -18.42 10.56 15.61
N GLY A 459 -17.13 10.19 15.55
CA GLY A 459 -16.56 8.83 15.47
C GLY A 459 -17.55 7.70 15.19
N PRO A 460 -18.27 7.16 16.19
CA PRO A 460 -19.01 5.91 16.06
C PRO A 460 -20.06 5.86 14.94
N GLN A 461 -20.79 6.95 14.68
CA GLN A 461 -21.81 6.95 13.60
C GLN A 461 -21.17 7.12 12.22
N ARG A 462 -20.07 7.88 12.12
CA ARG A 462 -19.29 8.01 10.88
C ARG A 462 -18.57 6.70 10.56
N GLU A 463 -17.90 6.12 11.55
CA GLU A 463 -17.29 4.79 11.48
C GLU A 463 -18.32 3.71 11.11
N LEU A 464 -19.52 3.74 11.71
CA LEU A 464 -20.61 2.84 11.31
C LEU A 464 -20.96 2.97 9.82
N ASN A 465 -21.02 4.21 9.30
CA ASN A 465 -21.35 4.45 7.90
C ASN A 465 -20.21 3.98 6.99
N ASP A 466 -18.96 4.37 7.30
CA ASP A 466 -17.75 4.03 6.55
C ASP A 466 -17.52 2.51 6.52
N ASP A 467 -17.57 1.84 7.68
CA ASP A 467 -17.46 0.38 7.78
C ASP A 467 -18.59 -0.31 7.01
N SER A 468 -19.80 0.24 7.02
CA SER A 468 -20.90 -0.33 6.26
C SER A 468 -20.70 -0.19 4.75
N GLU A 469 -20.13 0.91 4.28
CA GLU A 469 -19.78 1.11 2.86
C GLU A 469 -18.68 0.15 2.45
N ALA A 470 -17.59 0.08 3.21
CA ALA A 470 -16.50 -0.87 3.00
C ALA A 470 -16.99 -2.33 3.00
N LEU A 471 -17.92 -2.68 3.91
CA LEU A 471 -18.50 -4.01 3.97
C LEU A 471 -19.36 -4.33 2.75
N ARG A 472 -20.09 -3.36 2.18
CA ARG A 472 -20.83 -3.52 0.92
C ARG A 472 -19.88 -3.78 -0.24
N GLU A 473 -18.81 -2.99 -0.35
CA GLU A 473 -17.78 -3.18 -1.38
C GLU A 473 -17.11 -4.56 -1.28
N GLN A 474 -16.68 -4.96 -0.09
CA GLN A 474 -16.07 -6.28 0.12
C GLN A 474 -17.06 -7.41 -0.17
N LEU A 475 -18.33 -7.28 0.24
CA LEU A 475 -19.36 -8.26 -0.05
C LEU A 475 -19.52 -8.46 -1.56
N GLU A 476 -19.60 -7.39 -2.35
CA GLU A 476 -19.67 -7.48 -3.81
C GLU A 476 -18.47 -8.24 -4.41
N GLU A 477 -17.28 -8.10 -3.82
CA GLU A 477 -16.10 -8.81 -4.30
C GLU A 477 -16.13 -10.31 -4.00
N VAL A 478 -16.57 -10.72 -2.80
CA VAL A 478 -16.44 -12.10 -2.32
C VAL A 478 -17.75 -12.88 -2.27
N GLU A 479 -18.88 -12.30 -2.69
CA GLU A 479 -20.23 -12.87 -2.57
C GLU A 479 -20.32 -14.34 -3.01
N GLU A 480 -19.70 -14.69 -4.14
CA GLU A 480 -19.72 -16.04 -4.72
C GLU A 480 -18.93 -17.08 -3.90
N PHE A 481 -18.08 -16.62 -2.97
CA PHE A 481 -17.21 -17.45 -2.14
C PHE A 481 -17.71 -17.60 -0.70
N LEU A 482 -18.80 -16.92 -0.34
CA LEU A 482 -19.42 -17.01 0.98
C LEU A 482 -20.42 -18.17 1.05
N SER A 483 -20.53 -18.79 2.23
CA SER A 483 -21.66 -19.68 2.53
C SER A 483 -22.97 -18.88 2.60
N ALA A 484 -24.11 -19.57 2.51
CA ALA A 484 -25.42 -18.92 2.66
C ALA A 484 -25.56 -18.24 4.03
N GLU A 485 -25.04 -18.89 5.08
CA GLU A 485 -25.05 -18.38 6.45
C GLU A 485 -24.17 -17.13 6.61
N GLU A 486 -22.95 -17.14 6.04
CA GLU A 486 -22.04 -15.98 6.07
C GLU A 486 -22.64 -14.77 5.34
N LYS A 487 -23.28 -15.02 4.19
CA LYS A 487 -23.97 -13.98 3.42
C LYS A 487 -25.15 -13.39 4.18
N ASP A 488 -25.97 -14.23 4.81
CA ASP A 488 -27.11 -13.78 5.61
C ASP A 488 -26.66 -12.98 6.85
N GLU A 489 -25.54 -13.34 7.47
CA GLU A 489 -24.93 -12.59 8.59
C GLU A 489 -24.58 -11.15 8.18
N VAL A 490 -23.87 -11.00 7.05
CA VAL A 490 -23.47 -9.69 6.51
C VAL A 490 -24.68 -8.86 6.10
N LEU A 491 -25.61 -9.44 5.33
CA LEU A 491 -26.81 -8.73 4.88
C LEU A 491 -27.70 -8.28 6.03
N LYS A 492 -27.77 -9.08 7.10
CA LYS A 492 -28.50 -8.70 8.32
C LYS A 492 -27.84 -7.50 8.99
N ALA A 493 -26.52 -7.51 9.16
CA ALA A 493 -25.81 -6.38 9.79
C ALA A 493 -25.98 -5.08 9.00
N LEU A 494 -25.85 -5.13 7.66
CA LEU A 494 -26.10 -3.98 6.78
C LEU A 494 -27.54 -3.46 6.91
N LYS A 495 -28.53 -4.37 7.00
CA LYS A 495 -29.93 -3.99 7.21
C LYS A 495 -30.16 -3.39 8.59
N ASP A 496 -29.47 -3.84 9.62
CA ASP A 496 -29.57 -3.27 10.96
C ASP A 496 -29.03 -1.82 10.98
N VAL A 497 -27.94 -1.53 10.24
CA VAL A 497 -27.45 -0.15 9.99
C VAL A 497 -28.51 0.70 9.29
N ASP A 498 -29.07 0.21 8.18
CA ASP A 498 -30.08 0.95 7.40
C ASP A 498 -31.34 1.30 8.23
N ASN A 499 -31.64 0.48 9.25
CA ASN A 499 -32.76 0.69 10.18
C ASN A 499 -32.39 1.54 11.41
N GLY A 500 -31.15 2.03 11.52
CA GLY A 500 -30.67 2.80 12.67
C GLY A 500 -30.36 1.99 13.93
N ASN A 501 -30.24 0.67 13.81
CA ASN A 501 -29.89 -0.26 14.89
C ASN A 501 -28.51 -0.92 14.67
N GLY A 502 -27.65 -0.30 13.85
CA GLY A 502 -26.34 -0.84 13.51
C GLY A 502 -25.39 -0.89 14.71
N ASP A 503 -24.47 -1.84 14.66
CA ASP A 503 -23.40 -2.01 15.65
C ASP A 503 -22.05 -1.90 14.93
N ALA A 504 -21.32 -0.81 15.18
CA ALA A 504 -20.02 -0.53 14.56
C ALA A 504 -19.01 -1.63 14.84
N GLN A 505 -19.05 -2.21 16.04
CA GLN A 505 -18.14 -3.28 16.42
C GLN A 505 -18.44 -4.56 15.64
N ALA A 506 -19.73 -4.90 15.48
CA ALA A 506 -20.14 -6.07 14.70
C ALA A 506 -19.73 -5.92 13.22
N LEU A 507 -19.89 -4.73 12.63
CA LEU A 507 -19.46 -4.45 11.25
C LEU A 507 -17.95 -4.58 11.09
N SER A 508 -17.17 -3.97 11.99
CA SER A 508 -15.70 -4.07 11.97
C SER A 508 -15.22 -5.53 12.03
N ILE A 509 -15.88 -6.39 12.81
CA ILE A 509 -15.58 -7.83 12.87
C ILE A 509 -15.97 -8.54 11.56
N LEU A 510 -17.13 -8.22 10.99
CA LEU A 510 -17.54 -8.78 9.70
C LEU A 510 -16.61 -8.36 8.56
N LEU A 511 -16.14 -7.12 8.58
CA LEU A 511 -15.18 -6.60 7.61
C LEU A 511 -13.88 -7.40 7.66
N LEU A 512 -13.30 -7.59 8.86
CA LEU A 512 -12.11 -8.45 9.05
C LEU A 512 -12.33 -9.89 8.58
N LYS A 513 -13.52 -10.47 8.81
CA LYS A 513 -13.87 -11.79 8.29
C LYS A 513 -13.91 -11.80 6.76
N LEU A 514 -14.53 -10.81 6.12
CA LEU A 514 -14.60 -10.72 4.65
C LEU A 514 -13.24 -10.45 4.02
N GLU A 515 -12.41 -9.60 4.60
CA GLU A 515 -11.02 -9.37 4.16
C GLU A 515 -10.22 -10.69 4.17
N TRP A 516 -10.36 -11.49 5.23
CA TRP A 516 -9.74 -12.80 5.30
C TRP A 516 -10.29 -13.76 4.22
N LYS A 517 -11.61 -13.78 4.01
CA LYS A 517 -12.22 -14.57 2.93
C LYS A 517 -11.71 -14.16 1.55
N ASN A 518 -11.52 -12.86 1.33
CA ASN A 518 -10.93 -12.34 0.10
C ASN A 518 -9.49 -12.83 -0.06
N LYS A 519 -8.71 -12.85 1.04
CA LYS A 519 -7.36 -13.43 1.05
C LYS A 519 -7.37 -14.92 0.70
N GLU A 520 -8.25 -15.72 1.30
CA GLU A 520 -8.42 -17.15 0.99
C GLU A 520 -8.79 -17.37 -0.48
N ARG A 521 -9.71 -16.56 -1.01
CA ARG A 521 -10.05 -16.56 -2.43
C ARG A 521 -8.81 -16.33 -3.30
N TYR A 522 -7.99 -15.32 -3.02
CA TYR A 522 -6.79 -15.08 -3.83
C TYR A 522 -5.75 -16.19 -3.70
N LEU A 523 -5.62 -16.78 -2.51
CA LEU A 523 -4.80 -17.96 -2.30
C LEU A 523 -5.26 -19.17 -3.10
N SER A 524 -6.56 -19.31 -3.39
CA SER A 524 -7.07 -20.39 -4.25
C SER A 524 -6.62 -20.28 -5.72
N TYR A 525 -6.25 -19.08 -6.17
CA TYR A 525 -5.76 -18.84 -7.54
C TYR A 525 -4.24 -19.01 -7.68
N ILE A 526 -3.52 -18.91 -6.57
CA ILE A 526 -2.06 -19.09 -6.46
C ILE A 526 -1.79 -20.59 -6.39
#